data_AF-X0W852-F1
#
_entry.id   AF-X0W852-F1
#
_cell.length_a   1.000
_cell.length_b   1.000
_cell.length_c   1.000
_cell.angle_alpha   90.00
_cell.angle_beta   90.00
_cell.angle_gamma   90.00
#
_symmetry.space_group_name_H-M   'P 1'
#
loop_
_entity.id
_entity.type
_entity.pdbx_description
1 polymer ?
#
loop_
_entity_poly.entity_id
_entity_poly.type
_entity_poly.pdbx_seq_one_letter_code
_entity_poly.pdbx_strand_id
1 'polypeptide(L)'
;MARENQDQGLQHISRDLKNPAPRDIETALNGKQAETGEEFTCQICHDFHYVHPRVGDKVDYSAMTPCRCVFEELARKRAENLLRYCELPPGSQHMTFDNFKMRPQLELAYTMARELSEGGPKQGSIAPELSEHGITWLTLMCGSQRGKTHLAIAIVRRWIERGIMAKYVHVPLLMEELRRGFRKEGDDSYEAR
;
A
#
# COMPACT_ATOMS: atom_id res chain seq x y z
N MET A 1 21.57 -4.94 -20.63
CA MET A 1 22.38 -5.40 -19.47
C MET A 1 21.53 -6.39 -18.69
N ALA A 2 22.10 -7.58 -18.48
CA ALA A 2 21.43 -8.85 -18.24
C ALA A 2 20.61 -8.90 -16.95
N ARG A 3 19.41 -9.48 -17.06
CA ARG A 3 18.64 -10.04 -15.96
C ARG A 3 19.06 -11.50 -15.83
N GLU A 4 19.80 -11.85 -14.78
CA GLU A 4 20.11 -13.26 -14.49
C GLU A 4 20.31 -13.46 -12.99
N ASN A 5 19.60 -14.48 -12.48
CA ASN A 5 19.88 -15.31 -11.31
C ASN A 5 19.88 -14.69 -9.91
N GLN A 6 18.71 -14.73 -9.26
CA GLN A 6 18.59 -14.86 -7.80
C GLN A 6 17.53 -15.92 -7.47
N ASP A 7 17.89 -17.18 -7.71
CA ASP A 7 17.01 -18.35 -7.51
C ASP A 7 17.52 -19.28 -6.40
N GLN A 8 18.07 -18.73 -5.31
CA GLN A 8 18.66 -19.52 -4.23
C GLN A 8 18.04 -19.19 -2.87
N GLY A 9 17.26 -20.13 -2.32
CA GLY A 9 17.24 -20.35 -0.86
C GLY A 9 15.93 -20.21 -0.09
N LEU A 10 14.75 -20.50 -0.66
CA LEU A 10 13.50 -20.64 0.12
C LEU A 10 13.30 -22.13 0.47
N GLN A 11 13.21 -22.47 1.76
CA GLN A 11 13.00 -23.85 2.22
C GLN A 11 11.63 -24.04 2.91
N HIS A 12 11.07 -25.23 2.72
CA HIS A 12 9.73 -25.67 3.13
C HIS A 12 9.52 -25.77 4.64
N ILE A 13 8.27 -25.55 5.07
CA ILE A 13 7.84 -25.40 6.46
C ILE A 13 7.33 -26.73 7.08
N SER A 14 7.48 -27.87 6.43
CA SER A 14 6.80 -29.11 6.84
C SER A 14 7.50 -29.94 7.91
N ARG A 15 8.36 -29.38 8.78
CA ARG A 15 8.98 -30.17 9.88
C ARG A 15 8.74 -29.73 11.33
N ASP A 16 8.39 -28.48 11.65
CA ASP A 16 8.40 -28.06 13.07
C ASP A 16 7.19 -27.25 13.59
N LEU A 17 6.11 -27.09 12.82
CA LEU A 17 4.88 -26.48 13.33
C LEU A 17 3.80 -27.53 13.60
N LYS A 18 3.82 -28.10 14.82
CA LYS A 18 2.61 -28.65 15.45
C LYS A 18 1.78 -27.48 16.00
N ASN A 19 0.84 -26.95 15.20
CA ASN A 19 -0.46 -26.55 15.72
C ASN A 19 -1.50 -26.51 14.58
N PRO A 20 -2.71 -27.07 14.79
CA PRO A 20 -3.56 -27.58 13.72
C PRO A 20 -4.47 -26.50 13.11
N ALA A 21 -4.96 -26.78 11.90
CA ALA A 21 -5.95 -25.96 11.22
C ALA A 21 -7.34 -26.06 11.88
N PRO A 22 -8.16 -25.00 11.88
CA PRO A 22 -9.55 -25.10 12.28
C PRO A 22 -10.38 -25.57 11.08
N ARG A 23 -10.54 -26.90 10.92
CA ARG A 23 -11.62 -27.52 10.13
C ARG A 23 -12.07 -28.84 10.78
N ASP A 24 -13.28 -28.80 11.33
CA ASP A 24 -14.24 -29.88 11.62
C ASP A 24 -13.74 -31.11 12.42
N ILE A 25 -14.16 -31.17 13.69
CA ILE A 25 -13.62 -32.04 14.76
C ILE A 25 -14.06 -33.52 14.71
N GLU A 26 -14.98 -33.96 13.86
CA GLU A 26 -15.59 -35.30 14.05
C GLU A 26 -15.00 -36.48 13.25
N THR A 27 -14.08 -36.28 12.31
CA THR A 27 -13.74 -37.36 11.35
C THR A 27 -12.29 -37.84 11.34
N ALA A 28 -11.44 -37.42 12.28
CA ALA A 28 -9.98 -37.63 12.20
C ALA A 28 -9.38 -38.56 13.28
N LEU A 29 -10.15 -39.48 13.88
CA LEU A 29 -9.63 -40.50 14.81
C LEU A 29 -9.55 -41.92 14.23
N ASN A 30 -9.67 -42.08 12.90
CA ASN A 30 -9.34 -43.36 12.26
C ASN A 30 -8.08 -43.22 11.41
N GLY A 31 -6.97 -43.66 12.00
CA GLY A 31 -5.69 -43.77 11.34
C GLY A 31 -5.76 -44.67 10.11
N LYS A 32 -5.48 -44.08 8.96
CA LYS A 32 -4.84 -44.76 7.84
C LYS A 32 -3.76 -43.84 7.30
N GLN A 33 -2.54 -44.34 7.31
CA GLN A 33 -1.45 -43.80 6.53
C GLN A 33 -1.91 -43.75 5.07
N ALA A 34 -1.99 -42.55 4.51
CA ALA A 34 -2.22 -42.35 3.09
C ALA A 34 -0.96 -41.72 2.51
N GLU A 35 -0.19 -42.56 1.82
CA GLU A 35 0.74 -42.11 0.79
C GLU A 35 -0.11 -41.47 -0.33
N THR A 36 -0.18 -40.16 -0.34
CA THR A 36 -0.67 -39.39 -1.48
C THR A 36 0.27 -38.22 -1.66
N GLY A 37 1.01 -38.21 -2.76
CA GLY A 37 1.74 -37.03 -3.19
C GLY A 37 0.72 -35.91 -3.39
N GLU A 38 0.61 -35.02 -2.41
CA GLU A 38 -0.23 -33.83 -2.53
C GLU A 38 0.34 -32.95 -3.64
N GLU A 39 -0.35 -32.86 -4.77
CA GLU A 39 -0.02 -31.91 -5.84
C GLU A 39 -0.30 -30.49 -5.34
N PHE A 40 0.74 -29.83 -4.85
CA PHE A 40 0.66 -28.42 -4.47
C PHE A 40 0.74 -27.52 -5.70
N THR A 41 -0.09 -26.47 -5.72
CA THR A 41 -0.06 -25.47 -6.80
C THR A 41 1.21 -24.61 -6.71
N CYS A 42 1.59 -24.23 -5.48
CA CYS A 42 2.82 -23.49 -5.23
C CYS A 42 3.90 -24.37 -4.57
N GLN A 43 5.00 -24.59 -5.28
CA GLN A 43 6.17 -25.33 -4.80
C GLN A 43 7.04 -24.59 -3.76
N ILE A 44 6.59 -23.45 -3.24
CA ILE A 44 7.32 -22.71 -2.19
C ILE A 44 6.54 -22.76 -0.89
N CYS A 45 5.31 -22.25 -0.93
CA CYS A 45 4.49 -22.18 0.27
C CYS A 45 3.56 -23.38 0.43
N HIS A 46 3.48 -24.31 -0.53
CA HIS A 46 2.53 -25.43 -0.50
C HIS A 46 1.10 -24.94 -0.21
N ASP A 47 0.71 -23.87 -0.90
CA ASP A 47 -0.59 -23.20 -0.84
C ASP A 47 -0.94 -22.54 0.51
N PHE A 48 0.04 -22.38 1.42
CA PHE A 48 -0.09 -21.59 2.65
C PHE A 48 0.03 -20.07 2.45
N HIS A 49 0.48 -19.61 1.28
CA HIS A 49 0.62 -18.20 0.89
C HIS A 49 1.58 -17.33 1.70
N TYR A 50 2.15 -17.82 2.80
CA TYR A 50 3.14 -17.13 3.62
C TYR A 50 4.32 -18.05 3.94
N VAL A 51 5.48 -17.45 4.14
CA VAL A 51 6.75 -18.17 4.41
C VAL A 51 7.58 -17.40 5.42
N HIS A 52 8.51 -18.10 6.08
CA HIS A 52 9.55 -17.48 6.89
C HIS A 52 10.76 -17.17 5.99
N PRO A 53 11.27 -15.92 5.99
CA PRO A 53 12.44 -15.58 5.19
C PRO A 53 13.68 -16.29 5.75
N ARG A 54 14.67 -16.54 4.87
CA ARG A 54 15.97 -17.08 5.26
C ARG A 54 16.99 -15.96 5.32
N VAL A 55 17.71 -15.83 6.43
CA VAL A 55 18.81 -14.87 6.59
C VAL A 55 20.12 -15.65 6.67
N GLY A 56 20.88 -15.62 5.58
CA GLY A 56 22.04 -16.49 5.40
C GLY A 56 21.62 -17.96 5.38
N ASP A 57 22.13 -18.76 6.32
CA ASP A 57 21.85 -20.19 6.39
C ASP A 57 20.75 -20.59 7.40
N LYS A 58 20.14 -19.60 8.08
CA LYS A 58 19.11 -19.83 9.10
C LYS A 58 17.77 -19.27 8.65
N VAL A 59 16.70 -20.01 8.94
CA VAL A 59 15.32 -19.54 8.77
C VAL A 59 14.98 -18.62 9.92
N ASP A 60 14.43 -17.45 9.59
CA ASP A 60 13.95 -16.48 10.57
C ASP A 60 12.47 -16.73 10.89
N TYR A 61 12.22 -17.50 11.96
CA TYR A 61 10.87 -17.79 12.43
C TYR A 61 10.17 -16.58 13.07
N SER A 62 10.88 -15.48 13.33
CA SER A 62 10.27 -14.27 13.89
C SER A 62 9.51 -13.45 12.85
N ALA A 63 9.84 -13.60 11.57
CA ALA A 63 9.24 -12.86 10.47
C ALA A 63 8.40 -13.77 9.59
N MET A 64 7.18 -13.36 9.24
CA MET A 64 6.33 -14.06 8.27
C MET A 64 6.07 -13.13 7.09
N THR A 65 6.47 -13.55 5.89
CA THR A 65 6.35 -12.75 4.67
C THR A 65 5.44 -13.45 3.65
N PRO A 66 4.71 -12.70 2.82
CA PRO A 66 3.91 -13.30 1.75
C PRO A 66 4.78 -14.06 0.76
N CYS A 67 4.30 -15.22 0.32
CA CYS A 67 4.92 -15.98 -0.75
C CYS A 67 4.79 -15.24 -2.09
N ARG A 68 5.77 -15.42 -2.98
CA ARG A 68 5.76 -14.84 -4.33
C ARG A 68 4.48 -15.18 -5.13
N CYS A 69 3.85 -16.32 -4.88
CA CYS A 69 2.65 -16.76 -5.60
C CYS A 69 1.43 -15.85 -5.37
N VAL A 70 1.35 -15.18 -4.21
CA VAL A 70 0.24 -14.29 -3.85
C VAL A 70 0.64 -12.82 -3.81
N PHE A 71 1.90 -12.51 -4.08
CA PHE A 71 2.45 -11.18 -3.85
C PHE A 71 1.69 -10.10 -4.64
N GLU A 72 1.42 -10.35 -5.93
CA GLU A 72 0.68 -9.42 -6.78
C GLU A 72 -0.78 -9.24 -6.32
N GLU A 73 -1.45 -10.34 -5.96
CA GLU A 73 -2.83 -10.29 -5.50
C GLU A 73 -2.95 -9.52 -4.16
N LEU A 74 -2.05 -9.80 -3.22
CA LEU A 74 -2.01 -9.10 -1.94
C LEU A 74 -1.63 -7.63 -2.11
N ALA A 75 -0.69 -7.30 -2.99
CA ALA A 75 -0.34 -5.93 -3.31
C ALA A 75 -1.55 -5.18 -3.91
N ARG A 76 -2.28 -5.80 -4.83
CA ARG A 76 -3.52 -5.24 -5.41
C ARG A 76 -4.59 -5.02 -4.34
N LYS A 77 -4.89 -6.02 -3.52
CA LYS A 77 -5.87 -5.91 -2.41
C LYS A 77 -5.45 -4.81 -1.42
N ARG A 78 -4.17 -4.70 -1.11
CA ARG A 78 -3.63 -3.64 -0.25
C ARG A 78 -3.87 -2.26 -0.86
N ALA A 79 -3.57 -2.08 -2.15
CA ALA A 79 -3.83 -0.82 -2.85
C ALA A 79 -5.32 -0.47 -2.91
N GLU A 80 -6.19 -1.46 -3.20
CA GLU A 80 -7.65 -1.29 -3.17
C GLU A 80 -8.14 -0.84 -1.78
N ASN A 81 -7.63 -1.45 -0.71
CA ASN A 81 -7.97 -1.07 0.66
C ASN A 81 -7.47 0.35 0.99
N LEU A 82 -6.23 0.69 0.63
CA LEU A 82 -5.70 2.04 0.81
C LEU A 82 -6.55 3.09 0.08
N LEU A 83 -6.98 2.82 -1.15
CA LEU A 83 -7.88 3.71 -1.89
C LEU A 83 -9.22 3.91 -1.18
N ARG A 84 -9.79 2.86 -0.57
CA ARG A 84 -11.05 2.96 0.20
C ARG A 84 -10.91 3.93 1.38
N TYR A 85 -9.81 3.89 2.11
CA TYR A 85 -9.59 4.75 3.30
C TYR A 85 -9.14 6.17 2.96
N CYS A 86 -8.59 6.37 1.76
CA CYS A 86 -8.03 7.65 1.35
C CYS A 86 -9.08 8.75 1.11
N GLU A 87 -10.37 8.41 0.99
CA GLU A 87 -11.49 9.37 0.79
C GLU A 87 -11.32 10.30 -0.42
N LEU A 88 -10.86 9.75 -1.54
CA LEU A 88 -10.80 10.49 -2.79
C LEU A 88 -12.20 10.93 -3.26
N PRO A 89 -12.34 12.12 -3.87
CA PRO A 89 -13.63 12.58 -4.38
C PRO A 89 -14.26 11.59 -5.37
N PRO A 90 -15.59 11.39 -5.35
CA PRO A 90 -16.26 10.50 -6.30
C PRO A 90 -16.02 10.96 -7.74
N GLY A 91 -15.90 10.00 -8.66
CA GLY A 91 -15.63 10.28 -10.07
C GLY A 91 -14.19 10.72 -10.39
N SER A 92 -13.29 10.75 -9.40
CA SER A 92 -11.87 11.13 -9.62
C SER A 92 -10.97 9.99 -10.12
N GLN A 93 -11.54 8.87 -10.60
CA GLN A 93 -10.73 7.71 -11.06
C GLN A 93 -9.78 8.07 -12.20
N HIS A 94 -10.18 9.00 -13.05
CA HIS A 94 -9.43 9.43 -14.22
C HIS A 94 -8.34 10.48 -13.90
N MET A 95 -8.27 11.01 -12.68
CA MET A 95 -7.30 12.04 -12.29
C MET A 95 -5.94 11.43 -11.97
N THR A 96 -5.24 10.96 -13.01
CA THR A 96 -3.89 10.37 -12.95
C THR A 96 -2.86 11.29 -13.62
N PHE A 97 -1.57 11.05 -13.40
CA PHE A 97 -0.53 11.83 -14.09
C PHE A 97 -0.63 11.70 -15.62
N ASP A 98 -0.97 10.52 -16.13
CA ASP A 98 -1.08 10.25 -17.57
C ASP A 98 -2.22 11.04 -18.24
N ASN A 99 -3.32 11.24 -17.51
CA ASN A 99 -4.47 12.01 -18.00
C ASN A 99 -4.34 13.53 -17.75
N PHE A 100 -3.26 13.98 -17.12
CA PHE A 100 -3.05 15.40 -16.86
C PHE A 100 -2.61 16.12 -18.14
N LYS A 101 -3.40 17.11 -18.58
CA LYS A 101 -3.06 17.93 -19.75
C LYS A 101 -1.97 18.94 -19.40
N MET A 102 -0.71 18.55 -19.62
CA MET A 102 0.46 19.40 -19.41
C MET A 102 0.42 20.60 -20.37
N ARG A 103 0.63 21.79 -19.81
CA ARG A 103 0.80 23.05 -20.54
C ARG A 103 2.13 23.66 -20.12
N PRO A 104 2.82 24.45 -20.96
CA PRO A 104 4.11 25.05 -20.61
C PRO A 104 4.07 25.82 -19.29
N GLN A 105 2.99 26.55 -19.02
CA GLN A 105 2.84 27.35 -17.79
C GLN A 105 2.62 26.50 -16.53
N LEU A 106 2.40 25.19 -16.66
CA LEU A 106 2.16 24.25 -15.56
C LEU A 106 3.33 23.27 -15.36
N GLU A 107 4.40 23.40 -16.14
CA GLU A 107 5.55 22.49 -16.11
C GLU A 107 6.14 22.36 -14.71
N LEU A 108 6.43 23.49 -14.07
CA LEU A 108 6.96 23.51 -12.71
C LEU A 108 6.07 22.75 -11.71
N ALA A 109 4.76 23.01 -11.74
CA ALA A 109 3.81 22.36 -10.84
C ALA A 109 3.71 20.85 -11.09
N TYR A 110 3.73 20.43 -12.36
CA TYR A 110 3.71 19.02 -12.73
C TYR A 110 4.99 18.31 -12.28
N THR A 111 6.17 18.88 -12.53
CA THR A 111 7.45 18.30 -12.13
C THR A 111 7.56 18.17 -10.61
N MET A 112 7.21 19.22 -9.86
CA MET A 112 7.19 19.17 -8.39
C MET A 112 6.21 18.11 -7.86
N ALA A 113 5.02 17.99 -8.46
CA ALA A 113 4.06 16.96 -8.09
C ALA A 113 4.61 15.55 -8.34
N ARG A 114 5.29 15.34 -9.48
CA ARG A 114 5.93 14.06 -9.81
C ARG A 114 7.03 13.71 -8.82
N GLU A 115 7.92 14.64 -8.50
CA GLU A 115 9.00 14.42 -7.53
C GLU A 115 8.45 14.09 -6.14
N LEU A 116 7.45 14.84 -5.65
CA LEU A 116 6.78 14.54 -4.39
C LEU A 116 6.15 13.13 -4.40
N SER A 117 5.52 12.76 -5.50
CA SER A 117 4.91 11.43 -5.65
C SER A 117 5.92 10.27 -5.61
N GLU A 118 7.20 10.54 -5.92
CA GLU A 118 8.30 9.57 -5.92
C GLU A 118 9.09 9.55 -4.60
N GLY A 119 8.66 10.30 -3.59
CA GLY A 119 9.27 10.33 -2.25
C GLY A 119 10.06 11.61 -1.96
N GLY A 120 9.81 12.67 -2.72
CA GLY A 120 10.42 13.99 -2.49
C GLY A 120 11.56 14.31 -3.46
N PRO A 121 12.06 15.55 -3.40
CA PRO A 121 13.17 16.01 -4.23
C PRO A 121 14.42 15.19 -3.92
N LYS A 122 15.15 14.83 -4.98
CA LYS A 122 16.41 14.08 -4.92
C LYS A 122 17.55 14.97 -5.38
N GLN A 123 18.78 14.52 -5.19
CA GLN A 123 19.95 15.18 -5.76
C GLN A 123 19.79 15.27 -7.29
N GLY A 124 19.75 16.49 -7.84
CA GLY A 124 19.45 16.76 -9.26
C GLY A 124 17.99 17.08 -9.60
N SER A 125 17.12 17.19 -8.59
CA SER A 125 15.76 17.74 -8.74
C SER A 125 15.79 19.26 -8.98
N ILE A 126 14.61 19.83 -9.26
CA ILE A 126 14.43 21.27 -9.42
C ILE A 126 14.48 22.07 -8.11
N ALA A 127 14.43 21.40 -6.95
CA ALA A 127 14.60 22.01 -5.62
C ALA A 127 15.32 21.05 -4.66
N PRO A 128 16.61 20.76 -4.92
CA PRO A 128 17.37 19.75 -4.17
C PRO A 128 17.56 20.12 -2.68
N GLU A 129 17.52 21.40 -2.33
CA GLU A 129 17.59 21.90 -0.95
C GLU A 129 16.42 21.41 -0.07
N LEU A 130 15.29 21.04 -0.66
CA LEU A 130 14.14 20.50 0.07
C LEU A 130 14.33 19.02 0.49
N SER A 131 15.38 18.36 0.02
CA SER A 131 15.64 16.93 0.29
C SER A 131 16.22 16.65 1.68
N GLU A 132 16.84 17.64 2.32
CA GLU A 132 17.64 17.44 3.54
C GLU A 132 16.80 17.28 4.82
N HIS A 133 15.49 17.55 4.77
CA HIS A 133 14.67 17.68 5.99
C HIS A 133 13.58 16.60 6.18
N GLY A 134 13.54 15.57 5.32
CA GLY A 134 12.68 14.39 5.47
C GLY A 134 11.17 14.62 5.32
N ILE A 135 10.68 15.86 5.46
CA ILE A 135 9.28 16.24 5.26
C ILE A 135 9.19 17.30 4.16
N THR A 136 8.60 16.92 3.03
CA THR A 136 8.40 17.81 1.87
C THR A 136 6.95 18.28 1.80
N TRP A 137 6.74 19.58 1.74
CA TRP A 137 5.42 20.20 1.55
C TRP A 137 5.33 20.77 0.13
N LEU A 138 4.20 20.56 -0.55
CA LEU A 138 3.91 21.16 -1.85
C LEU A 138 2.62 21.97 -1.78
N THR A 139 2.73 23.27 -2.02
CA THR A 139 1.57 24.16 -2.11
C THR A 139 1.31 24.54 -3.56
N LEU A 140 0.14 24.17 -4.08
CA LEU A 140 -0.28 24.52 -5.44
C LEU A 140 -1.15 25.77 -5.41
N MET A 141 -0.59 26.93 -5.79
CA MET A 141 -1.33 28.19 -5.88
C MET A 141 -1.67 28.52 -7.33
N CYS A 142 -2.96 28.58 -7.66
CA CYS A 142 -3.41 28.95 -9.00
C CYS A 142 -4.89 29.36 -8.99
N GLY A 143 -5.36 30.04 -10.04
CA GLY A 143 -6.78 30.27 -10.29
C GLY A 143 -7.59 28.97 -10.42
N SER A 144 -8.91 29.07 -10.46
CA SER A 144 -9.82 27.92 -10.62
C SER A 144 -9.52 27.13 -11.90
N GLN A 145 -9.84 25.82 -11.89
CA GLN A 145 -9.84 24.95 -13.08
C GLN A 145 -8.47 24.73 -13.77
N ARG A 146 -7.36 24.94 -13.06
CA ARG A 146 -6.00 24.69 -13.57
C ARG A 146 -5.41 23.32 -13.22
N GLY A 147 -6.23 22.42 -12.68
CA GLY A 147 -5.82 21.05 -12.36
C GLY A 147 -5.10 20.84 -11.03
N LYS A 148 -5.25 21.76 -10.05
CA LYS A 148 -4.68 21.59 -8.69
C LYS A 148 -5.17 20.30 -8.02
N THR A 149 -6.48 20.10 -8.01
CA THR A 149 -7.12 18.91 -7.47
C THR A 149 -6.71 17.66 -8.25
N HIS A 150 -6.55 17.77 -9.57
CA HIS A 150 -6.07 16.67 -10.40
C HIS A 150 -4.66 16.24 -9.98
N LEU A 151 -3.71 17.18 -9.87
CA LEU A 151 -2.35 16.88 -9.43
C LEU A 151 -2.31 16.30 -8.01
N ALA A 152 -3.08 16.86 -7.07
CA ALA A 152 -3.18 16.33 -5.71
C ALA A 152 -3.66 14.86 -5.70
N ILE A 153 -4.69 14.56 -6.49
CA ILE A 153 -5.24 13.20 -6.57
C ILE A 153 -4.25 12.26 -7.30
N ALA A 154 -3.55 12.74 -8.32
CA ALA A 154 -2.53 11.97 -9.02
C ALA A 154 -1.35 11.59 -8.09
N ILE A 155 -0.89 12.52 -7.24
CA ILE A 155 0.13 12.25 -6.22
C ILE A 155 -0.35 11.16 -5.28
N VAL A 156 -1.56 11.30 -4.73
CA VAL A 156 -2.15 10.35 -3.79
C VAL A 156 -2.27 8.95 -4.40
N ARG A 157 -2.76 8.85 -5.65
CA ARG A 157 -2.85 7.57 -6.36
C ARG A 157 -1.48 6.92 -6.52
N ARG A 158 -0.47 7.71 -6.90
CA ARG A 158 0.90 7.23 -7.04
C ARG A 158 1.49 6.74 -5.72
N TRP A 159 1.19 7.41 -4.60
CA TRP A 159 1.57 6.91 -3.26
C TRP A 159 0.91 5.57 -2.95
N ILE A 160 -0.38 5.41 -3.24
CA ILE A 160 -1.09 4.16 -2.99
C ILE A 160 -0.58 3.02 -3.87
N GLU A 161 -0.26 3.27 -5.14
CA GLU A 161 0.41 2.30 -6.03
C GLU A 161 1.73 1.82 -5.45
N ARG A 162 2.45 2.69 -4.74
CA ARG A 162 3.71 2.39 -4.04
C ARG A 162 3.50 1.77 -2.65
N GLY A 163 2.25 1.50 -2.26
CA GLY A 163 1.90 0.96 -0.94
C GLY A 163 2.00 1.96 0.21
N ILE A 164 2.13 3.26 -0.08
CA ILE A 164 2.17 4.36 0.88
C ILE A 164 0.73 4.78 1.19
N MET A 165 0.40 4.87 2.48
CA MET A 165 -0.91 5.33 2.93
C MET A 165 -1.04 6.84 2.70
N ALA A 166 -2.21 7.26 2.23
CA ALA A 166 -2.53 8.66 1.99
C ALA A 166 -3.95 8.97 2.47
N LYS A 167 -4.21 10.25 2.72
CA LYS A 167 -5.54 10.77 3.04
C LYS A 167 -5.81 12.02 2.21
N TYR A 168 -6.97 12.07 1.58
CA TYR A 168 -7.49 13.27 0.95
C TYR A 168 -8.54 13.89 1.87
N VAL A 169 -8.47 15.20 2.06
CA VAL A 169 -9.39 15.93 2.92
C VAL A 169 -9.87 17.18 2.21
N HIS A 170 -11.18 17.34 2.11
CA HIS A 170 -11.79 18.62 1.73
C HIS A 170 -11.91 19.50 2.98
N VAL A 171 -10.99 20.44 3.15
CA VAL A 171 -10.86 21.23 4.39
C VAL A 171 -12.18 21.85 4.89
N PRO A 172 -13.03 22.49 4.05
CA PRO A 172 -14.31 23.01 4.53
C PRO A 172 -15.23 21.94 5.13
N LEU A 173 -15.24 20.73 4.56
CA LEU A 173 -16.07 19.63 5.06
C LEU A 173 -15.53 19.09 6.39
N LEU A 174 -14.21 18.92 6.50
CA LEU A 174 -13.56 18.55 7.76
C LEU A 174 -13.88 19.56 8.87
N MET A 175 -13.73 20.85 8.58
CA MET A 175 -13.99 21.89 9.58
C MET A 175 -15.46 21.91 10.02
N GLU A 176 -16.40 21.62 9.11
CA GLU A 176 -17.81 21.50 9.46
C GLU A 176 -18.08 20.28 10.35
N GLU A 177 -17.48 19.14 10.03
CA GLU A 177 -17.57 17.94 10.87
C GLU A 177 -17.04 18.19 12.28
N LEU A 178 -15.87 18.82 12.39
CA LEU A 178 -15.27 19.19 13.67
C LEU A 178 -16.21 20.13 14.45
N ARG A 179 -16.71 21.19 13.82
CA ARG A 179 -17.63 22.13 14.46
C ARG A 179 -18.90 21.45 14.97
N ARG A 180 -19.48 20.54 14.18
CA ARG A 180 -20.67 19.78 14.60
C ARG A 180 -20.35 18.89 15.79
N GLY A 181 -19.19 18.25 15.79
CA GLY A 181 -18.73 17.38 16.85
C GLY A 181 -18.54 18.08 18.20
N PHE A 182 -17.97 19.29 18.19
CA PHE A 182 -17.81 20.13 19.39
C PHE A 182 -19.13 20.77 19.88
N ARG A 183 -20.16 20.84 19.04
CA ARG A 183 -21.48 21.39 19.41
C ARG A 183 -22.46 20.34 19.93
N LYS A 184 -22.14 19.05 19.82
CA LYS A 184 -22.98 17.98 20.37
C LYS A 184 -22.72 17.86 21.87
N GLU A 185 -23.79 17.85 22.66
CA GLU A 185 -23.75 17.44 24.08
C GLU A 185 -24.09 15.93 24.19
N GLY A 186 -23.44 15.22 25.11
CA GLY A 186 -23.66 13.79 25.39
C GLY A 186 -22.56 12.82 24.89
N ASP A 187 -22.83 11.51 24.98
CA ASP A 187 -21.87 10.41 24.70
C ASP A 187 -21.30 10.37 23.27
N ASP A 188 -21.95 11.06 22.33
CA ASP A 188 -21.51 11.18 20.93
C ASP A 188 -20.71 12.48 20.64
N SER A 189 -20.37 13.25 21.67
CA SER A 189 -19.52 14.45 21.56
C SER A 189 -18.05 14.10 21.36
N TYR A 190 -17.25 15.03 20.83
CA TYR A 190 -15.80 14.85 20.78
C TYR A 190 -15.15 14.85 22.18
N GLU A 191 -15.78 15.43 23.19
CA GLU A 191 -15.28 15.40 24.58
C GLU A 191 -15.50 14.04 25.26
N ALA A 192 -16.47 13.26 24.77
CA ALA A 192 -16.80 11.93 25.28
C ALA A 192 -16.06 10.78 24.58
N ARG A 193 -15.30 11.06 23.52
CA ARG A 193 -14.52 10.09 22.71
C ARG A 193 -13.03 10.17 23.00
#